data_AF-A0RX93-F1
#
_entry.id   AF-A0RX93-F1
#
_cell.length_a   1.000
_cell.length_b   1.000
_cell.length_c   1.000
_cell.angle_alpha   90.00
_cell.angle_beta   90.00
_cell.angle_gamma   90.00
#
_symmetry.space_group_name_H-M   'P 1'
#
loop_
_entity.id
_entity.type
_entity.pdbx_description
1 polymer ?
#
loop_
_entity_poly.entity_id
_entity_poly.type
_entity_poly.pdbx_seq_one_letter_code
_entity_poly.pdbx_strand_id
1 'polypeptide(L)'
;MICTARSRGFVRVLDILKRAGGRYVSGPSMAAELGISRVAVWKHVRKIRSFGYEVESGRRLGYRLAGGAAGPLPWEILDGLSTRKMGKRIHYFESLDSTQAYALRIAGEKREDGAVVIARRQTAGRGRMGRRWISPHGGVWLSVITRPARGGPNTVLPLAASVALAEAIEAAAGVRPELKWPNDVLVNGGKVAGILVDASVSPGGVDHAVIGVGINLDVKAGEISRRTGRAAASLSDHADAAPAIVREFLSALERATDSLDAGGSAGILSRWTGLSCTVGRNISVETGGGTVRGRALCVDPDGALVLDCNGDRRRVVSGDLVP
;
A
#
# COMPACT_ATOMS: atom_id res chain seq x y z
N MET A 1 14.76 -8.61 3.42
CA MET A 1 14.72 -8.87 4.88
C MET A 1 13.33 -9.35 5.26
N ILE A 2 13.16 -10.54 5.84
CA ILE A 2 11.83 -11.08 6.17
C ILE A 2 11.51 -10.79 7.64
N CYS A 3 10.39 -10.12 7.89
CA CYS A 3 9.89 -9.76 9.21
C CYS A 3 8.58 -10.51 9.50
N THR A 4 8.48 -11.05 10.72
CA THR A 4 7.27 -11.64 11.28
C THR A 4 7.07 -11.05 12.68
N ALA A 5 5.94 -11.34 13.33
CA ALA A 5 5.63 -10.83 14.67
C ALA A 5 6.66 -11.19 15.78
N ARG A 6 7.62 -12.10 15.51
CA ARG A 6 8.71 -12.40 16.46
C ARG A 6 9.69 -11.22 16.54
N SER A 7 9.76 -10.60 17.71
CA SER A 7 10.52 -9.35 17.91
C SER A 7 12.02 -9.58 17.75
N ARG A 8 12.65 -8.72 16.94
CA ARG A 8 14.10 -8.71 16.75
C ARG A 8 14.76 -7.96 17.90
N GLY A 9 16.00 -8.31 18.25
CA GLY A 9 16.72 -7.68 19.35
C GLY A 9 16.77 -6.14 19.28
N PHE A 10 16.88 -5.56 18.08
CA PHE A 10 16.86 -4.10 17.93
C PHE A 10 15.45 -3.50 18.10
N VAL A 11 14.38 -4.24 17.79
CA VAL A 11 13.00 -3.77 17.98
C VAL A 11 12.72 -3.61 19.47
N ARG A 12 13.16 -4.57 20.30
CA ARG A 12 13.05 -4.47 21.76
C ARG A 12 13.78 -3.23 22.33
N VAL A 13 14.95 -2.88 21.79
CA VAL A 13 15.67 -1.64 22.15
C VAL A 13 14.88 -0.41 21.70
N LEU A 14 14.33 -0.42 20.47
CA LEU A 14 13.50 0.67 19.96
C LEU A 14 12.25 0.88 20.83
N ASP A 15 11.59 -0.20 21.28
CA ASP A 15 10.40 -0.14 22.14
C ASP A 15 10.71 0.51 23.49
N ILE A 16 11.87 0.23 24.09
CA ILE A 16 12.32 0.93 25.31
C ILE A 16 12.47 2.43 25.03
N LEU A 17 13.14 2.80 23.93
CA LEU A 17 13.36 4.20 23.57
C LEU A 17 12.05 4.93 23.27
N LYS A 18 11.08 4.28 22.63
CA LYS A 18 9.73 4.81 22.40
C LYS A 18 8.98 5.03 23.71
N ARG A 19 8.95 4.03 24.60
CA ARG A 19 8.30 4.11 25.92
C ARG A 19 8.90 5.22 26.80
N ALA A 20 10.17 5.57 26.59
CA ALA A 20 10.82 6.66 27.32
C ALA A 20 10.28 8.05 26.96
N GLY A 21 9.59 8.20 25.81
CA GLY A 21 8.89 9.42 25.42
C GLY A 21 9.82 10.62 25.27
N GLY A 22 10.97 10.45 24.61
CA GLY A 22 11.96 11.54 24.46
C GLY A 22 12.78 11.81 25.73
N ARG A 23 12.88 10.85 26.65
CA ARG A 23 13.85 10.89 27.76
C ARG A 23 15.06 10.00 27.48
N TYR A 24 16.18 10.34 28.09
CA TYR A 24 17.37 9.49 28.01
C TYR A 24 17.18 8.21 28.81
N VAL A 25 17.59 7.09 28.20
CA VAL A 25 17.67 5.77 28.83
C VAL A 25 19.12 5.30 28.82
N SER A 26 19.63 4.91 29.98
CA SER A 26 21.02 4.47 30.08
C SER A 26 21.24 3.14 29.36
N GLY A 27 22.38 3.01 28.67
CA GLY A 27 22.78 1.74 28.02
C GLY A 27 22.86 0.55 28.99
N PRO A 28 23.40 0.70 30.21
CA PRO A 28 23.36 -0.35 31.24
C PRO A 28 21.93 -0.76 31.64
N SER A 29 20.99 0.18 31.77
CA SER A 29 19.60 -0.14 32.11
C SER A 29 18.92 -0.98 31.02
N MET A 30 19.04 -0.56 29.75
CA MET A 30 18.51 -1.33 28.62
C MET A 30 19.15 -2.73 28.52
N ALA A 31 20.46 -2.82 28.79
CA ALA A 31 21.18 -4.09 28.78
C ALA A 31 20.63 -5.06 29.83
N ALA A 32 20.41 -4.56 31.05
CA ALA A 32 19.84 -5.33 32.15
C ALA A 32 18.39 -5.77 31.87
N GLU A 33 17.52 -4.86 31.43
CA GLU A 33 16.11 -5.16 31.11
C GLU A 33 15.99 -6.22 30.01
N LEU A 34 16.85 -6.14 28.99
CA LEU A 34 16.77 -7.03 27.83
C LEU A 34 17.52 -8.36 28.00
N GLY A 35 18.35 -8.49 29.04
CA GLY A 35 19.25 -9.63 29.24
C GLY A 35 20.37 -9.70 28.18
N ILE A 36 20.88 -8.56 27.73
CA ILE A 36 21.92 -8.48 26.67
C ILE A 36 23.11 -7.63 27.12
N SER A 37 24.23 -7.69 26.41
CA SER A 37 25.40 -6.86 26.73
C SER A 37 25.22 -5.39 26.35
N ARG A 38 25.94 -4.49 27.03
CA ARG A 38 26.00 -3.05 26.66
C ARG A 38 26.47 -2.84 25.21
N VAL A 39 27.37 -3.70 24.75
CA VAL A 39 27.84 -3.71 23.36
C VAL A 39 26.72 -4.10 22.39
N ALA A 40 25.86 -5.06 22.76
CA ALA A 40 24.69 -5.42 21.96
C ALA A 40 23.68 -4.27 21.87
N VAL A 41 23.41 -3.55 22.96
CA VAL A 41 22.59 -2.33 22.95
C VAL A 41 23.13 -1.31 21.96
N TRP A 42 24.45 -1.01 22.02
CA TRP A 42 25.08 -0.08 21.08
C TRP A 42 24.96 -0.55 19.61
N LYS A 43 25.16 -1.85 19.34
CA LYS A 43 24.95 -2.42 17.99
C LYS A 43 23.51 -2.25 17.51
N HIS A 44 22.54 -2.47 18.40
CA HIS A 44 21.12 -2.27 18.10
C HIS A 44 20.78 -0.79 17.86
N VAL A 45 21.30 0.15 18.64
CA VAL A 45 21.13 1.59 18.40
C VAL A 45 21.69 2.01 17.04
N ARG A 46 22.89 1.53 16.67
CA ARG A 46 23.44 1.76 15.31
C ARG A 46 22.51 1.21 14.23
N LYS A 47 21.92 0.03 14.45
CA LYS A 47 20.97 -0.56 13.51
C LYS A 47 19.68 0.24 13.41
N ILE A 48 19.15 0.74 14.52
CA ILE A 48 17.98 1.63 14.57
C ILE A 48 18.25 2.90 13.75
N ARG A 49 19.39 3.57 13.99
CA ARG A 49 19.81 4.75 13.19
C ARG A 49 19.88 4.45 11.70
N SER A 50 20.35 3.27 11.30
CA SER A 50 20.42 2.88 9.87
C SER A 50 19.06 2.79 9.18
N PHE A 51 17.95 2.72 9.92
CA PHE A 51 16.60 2.77 9.37
C PHE A 51 16.01 4.19 9.32
N GLY A 52 16.76 5.20 9.73
CA GLY A 52 16.35 6.61 9.66
C GLY A 52 15.78 7.17 10.96
N TYR A 53 15.82 6.43 12.08
CA TYR A 53 15.46 6.99 13.38
C TYR A 53 16.54 7.93 13.89
N GLU A 54 16.12 9.07 14.42
CA GLU A 54 17.00 10.02 15.09
C GLU A 54 17.18 9.60 16.55
N VAL A 55 18.26 8.87 16.82
CA VAL A 55 18.64 8.49 18.19
C VAL A 55 19.84 9.30 18.61
N GLU A 56 19.69 10.12 19.65
CA GLU A 56 20.78 10.91 20.24
C GLU A 56 21.57 10.10 21.26
N SER A 57 22.83 10.48 21.49
CA SER A 57 23.69 9.91 22.52
C SER A 57 24.13 11.01 23.50
N GLY A 58 23.78 10.85 24.78
CA GLY A 58 24.14 11.78 25.84
C GLY A 58 25.25 11.22 26.72
N ARG A 59 26.30 12.02 26.98
CA ARG A 59 27.41 11.63 27.86
C ARG A 59 26.87 11.31 29.26
N ARG A 60 27.11 10.08 29.76
CA ARG A 60 26.59 9.55 31.04
C ARG A 60 25.06 9.40 31.15
N LEU A 61 24.29 9.83 30.15
CA LEU A 61 22.82 9.74 30.12
C LEU A 61 22.32 8.52 29.32
N GLY A 62 23.06 8.12 28.28
CA GLY A 62 22.70 7.00 27.41
C GLY A 62 22.10 7.47 26.08
N TYR A 63 20.93 6.95 25.72
CA TYR A 63 20.30 7.15 24.42
C TYR A 63 18.89 7.70 24.54
N ARG A 64 18.48 8.52 23.58
CA ARG A 64 17.12 9.07 23.50
C ARG A 64 16.65 9.03 22.06
N LEU A 65 15.36 8.70 21.84
CA LEU A 65 14.72 8.89 20.54
C LEU A 65 14.28 10.36 20.40
N ALA A 66 14.88 11.08 19.46
CA ALA A 66 14.58 12.48 19.16
C ALA A 66 13.57 12.63 18.00
N GLY A 67 13.53 11.65 17.09
CA GLY A 67 12.65 11.66 15.92
C GLY A 67 12.39 10.26 15.36
N GLY A 68 11.24 10.10 14.69
CA GLY A 68 10.83 8.84 14.07
C GLY A 68 11.50 8.59 12.73
N ALA A 69 11.54 7.33 12.30
CA ALA A 69 11.98 7.01 10.95
C ALA A 69 10.87 7.31 9.93
N ALA A 70 11.24 7.96 8.82
CA ALA A 70 10.36 8.13 7.68
C ALA A 70 10.16 6.81 6.92
N GLY A 71 8.95 6.25 6.98
CA GLY A 71 8.48 5.22 6.06
C GLY A 71 7.81 3.98 6.68
N PRO A 72 7.30 3.08 5.82
CA PRO A 72 6.53 1.89 6.20
C PRO A 72 7.45 0.76 6.69
N LEU A 73 8.09 0.96 7.85
CA LEU A 73 8.98 -0.03 8.43
C LEU A 73 8.20 -1.25 8.94
N PRO A 74 8.68 -2.49 8.72
CA PRO A 74 7.89 -3.68 9.04
C PRO A 74 7.47 -3.80 10.50
N TRP A 75 8.32 -3.42 11.46
CA TRP A 75 7.97 -3.48 12.87
C TRP A 75 7.00 -2.38 13.29
N GLU A 76 7.01 -1.21 12.65
CA GLU A 76 6.00 -0.17 12.84
C GLU A 76 4.64 -0.63 12.30
N ILE A 77 4.63 -1.35 11.18
CA ILE A 77 3.39 -1.92 10.62
C ILE A 77 2.89 -3.07 11.49
N LEU A 78 3.76 -3.97 11.94
CA LEU A 78 3.35 -5.11 12.75
C LEU A 78 2.82 -4.69 14.12
N ASP A 79 3.30 -3.57 14.66
CA ASP A 79 2.80 -2.97 15.89
C ASP A 79 1.36 -2.47 15.70
N GLY A 80 0.40 -3.12 16.37
CA GLY A 80 -1.04 -2.84 16.25
C GLY A 80 -1.77 -3.49 15.07
N LEU A 81 -1.12 -4.33 14.25
CA LEU A 81 -1.78 -4.99 13.11
C LEU A 81 -2.70 -6.15 13.55
N SER A 82 -4.00 -5.97 13.36
CA SER A 82 -5.06 -6.87 13.84
C SER A 82 -5.59 -7.88 12.82
N THR A 83 -5.06 -7.89 11.59
CA THR A 83 -5.41 -8.87 10.54
C THR A 83 -5.21 -10.31 11.01
N ARG A 84 -5.89 -11.26 10.38
CA ARG A 84 -5.70 -12.70 10.60
C ARG A 84 -4.54 -13.24 9.77
N LYS A 85 -4.45 -12.83 8.50
CA LYS A 85 -3.52 -13.37 7.50
C LYS A 85 -2.63 -12.28 6.88
N MET A 86 -3.21 -11.18 6.44
CA MET A 86 -2.49 -10.14 5.68
C MET A 86 -1.43 -9.44 6.53
N GLY A 87 -0.20 -9.32 6.03
CA GLY A 87 0.88 -8.61 6.72
C GLY A 87 1.55 -9.38 7.86
N LYS A 88 1.17 -10.63 8.15
CA LYS A 88 1.87 -11.45 9.16
C LYS A 88 3.29 -11.85 8.75
N ARG A 89 3.59 -11.77 7.45
CA ARG A 89 4.92 -11.93 6.86
C ARG A 89 5.20 -10.75 5.94
N ILE A 90 6.23 -9.97 6.27
CA ILE A 90 6.64 -8.78 5.49
C ILE A 90 8.04 -9.00 4.93
N HIS A 91 8.16 -9.00 3.60
CA HIS A 91 9.43 -8.99 2.87
C HIS A 91 9.83 -7.55 2.59
N TYR A 92 10.81 -7.04 3.33
CA TYR A 92 11.26 -5.66 3.24
C TYR A 92 12.58 -5.51 2.49
N PHE A 93 12.64 -4.52 1.60
CA PHE A 93 13.82 -4.18 0.80
C PHE A 93 14.16 -2.70 0.90
N GLU A 94 15.45 -2.38 0.98
CA GLU A 94 15.89 -0.99 0.86
C GLU A 94 15.68 -0.50 -0.58
N SER A 95 16.08 -1.31 -1.56
CA SER A 95 15.78 -1.09 -2.97
C SER A 95 15.67 -2.44 -3.69
N LEU A 96 14.80 -2.51 -4.69
CA LEU A 96 14.65 -3.63 -5.62
C LEU A 96 14.15 -3.14 -6.99
N ASP A 97 13.98 -4.05 -7.94
CA ASP A 97 13.39 -3.79 -9.24
C ASP A 97 11.90 -3.43 -9.14
N SER A 98 11.07 -4.35 -8.63
CA SER A 98 9.65 -4.12 -8.36
C SER A 98 9.13 -5.04 -7.24
N THR A 99 8.33 -4.47 -6.32
CA THR A 99 7.59 -5.25 -5.32
C THR A 99 6.64 -6.24 -5.98
N GLN A 100 6.02 -5.84 -7.09
CA GLN A 100 5.11 -6.67 -7.88
C GLN A 100 5.83 -7.88 -8.47
N ALA A 101 6.98 -7.65 -9.12
CA ALA A 101 7.77 -8.72 -9.74
C ALA A 101 8.30 -9.71 -8.69
N TYR A 102 8.75 -9.20 -7.54
CA TYR A 102 9.19 -10.05 -6.44
C TYR A 102 8.04 -10.86 -5.84
N ALA A 103 6.88 -10.23 -5.60
CA ALA A 103 5.71 -10.90 -5.05
C ALA A 103 5.20 -12.01 -5.98
N LEU A 104 5.11 -11.76 -7.30
CA LEU A 104 4.74 -12.78 -8.29
C LEU A 104 5.67 -14.00 -8.26
N ARG A 105 6.98 -13.80 -8.07
CA ARG A 105 7.96 -14.89 -8.01
C ARG A 105 7.73 -15.83 -6.82
N ILE A 106 7.31 -15.30 -5.67
CA ILE A 106 7.11 -16.09 -4.45
C ILE A 106 5.64 -16.52 -4.26
N ALA A 107 4.71 -15.96 -5.04
CA ALA A 107 3.27 -16.21 -4.90
C ALA A 107 2.84 -17.64 -5.27
N GLY A 108 3.72 -18.49 -5.81
CA GLY A 108 3.47 -19.93 -5.94
C GLY A 108 3.47 -20.67 -4.60
N GLU A 109 4.14 -20.14 -3.58
CA GLU A 109 4.30 -20.80 -2.29
C GLU A 109 3.09 -20.55 -1.38
N LYS A 110 2.39 -21.60 -0.95
CA LYS A 110 1.16 -21.46 -0.13
C LYS A 110 1.36 -20.64 1.15
N ARG A 111 2.54 -20.74 1.76
CA ARG A 111 2.89 -19.99 2.98
C ARG A 111 2.93 -18.46 2.78
N GLU A 112 3.02 -17.99 1.54
CA GLU A 112 3.08 -16.56 1.20
C GLU A 112 1.70 -15.94 1.01
N ASP A 113 0.61 -16.70 1.23
CA ASP A 113 -0.73 -16.12 1.26
C ASP A 113 -0.85 -15.08 2.41
N GLY A 114 -1.25 -13.85 2.05
CA GLY A 114 -1.25 -12.67 2.90
C GLY A 114 0.13 -12.03 3.12
N ALA A 115 1.20 -12.54 2.52
CA ALA A 115 2.51 -11.91 2.63
C ALA A 115 2.53 -10.55 1.92
N VAL A 116 3.26 -9.61 2.51
CA VAL A 116 3.43 -8.25 1.98
C VAL A 116 4.88 -8.04 1.59
N VAL A 117 5.12 -7.57 0.38
CA VAL A 117 6.44 -7.15 -0.09
C VAL A 117 6.48 -5.63 -0.04
N ILE A 118 7.43 -5.03 0.66
CA ILE A 118 7.57 -3.58 0.81
C ILE A 118 8.98 -3.16 0.41
N ALA A 119 9.09 -1.99 -0.23
CA ALA A 119 10.37 -1.39 -0.53
C ALA A 119 10.39 0.12 -0.28
N ARG A 120 11.57 0.66 0.04
CA ARG A 120 11.75 2.13 0.08
C ARG A 120 11.93 2.74 -1.31
N ARG A 121 12.43 1.96 -2.28
CA ARG A 121 12.64 2.42 -3.66
C ARG A 121 12.51 1.27 -4.66
N GLN A 122 11.81 1.51 -5.78
CA GLN A 122 11.79 0.60 -6.93
C GLN A 122 12.59 1.20 -8.10
N THR A 123 13.49 0.44 -8.71
CA THR A 123 14.24 0.89 -9.90
C THR A 123 13.43 0.74 -11.19
N ALA A 124 12.55 -0.26 -11.23
CA ALA A 124 11.71 -0.64 -12.37
C ALA A 124 10.23 -0.82 -11.95
N GLY A 125 9.71 0.11 -11.16
CA GLY A 125 8.30 0.13 -10.75
C GLY A 125 7.36 0.10 -11.96
N ARG A 126 6.29 -0.69 -11.87
CA ARG A 126 5.34 -0.95 -12.95
C ARG A 126 3.95 -0.42 -12.61
N GLY A 127 3.28 0.11 -13.62
CA GLY A 127 1.85 0.40 -13.63
C GLY A 127 1.13 -0.41 -14.70
N ARG A 128 -0.16 -0.12 -14.90
CA ARG A 128 -0.97 -0.75 -15.95
C ARG A 128 -0.41 -0.46 -17.35
N MET A 129 -0.69 -1.38 -18.28
CA MET A 129 -0.34 -1.28 -19.70
C MET A 129 1.16 -1.00 -19.93
N GLY A 130 2.03 -1.60 -19.11
CA GLY A 130 3.49 -1.46 -19.24
C GLY A 130 4.05 -0.09 -18.84
N ARG A 131 3.22 0.84 -18.35
CA ARG A 131 3.69 2.17 -17.91
C ARG A 131 4.64 2.04 -16.73
N ARG A 132 5.63 2.93 -16.67
CA ARG A 132 6.54 3.02 -15.53
C ARG A 132 5.86 3.74 -14.36
N TRP A 133 5.98 3.18 -13.16
CA TRP A 133 5.66 3.85 -11.90
C TRP A 133 6.94 4.41 -11.27
N ILE A 134 6.96 5.72 -10.98
CA ILE A 134 8.12 6.40 -10.38
C ILE A 134 8.08 6.17 -8.86
N SER A 135 9.04 5.39 -8.33
CA SER A 135 9.11 5.01 -6.91
C SER A 135 10.44 5.39 -6.23
N PRO A 136 10.68 6.68 -5.95
CA PRO A 136 11.84 7.12 -5.19
C PRO A 136 11.70 6.76 -3.70
N HIS A 137 12.71 7.10 -2.89
CA HIS A 137 12.51 7.15 -1.43
C HIS A 137 11.40 8.15 -1.09
N GLY A 138 10.69 7.89 0.02
CA GLY A 138 9.64 8.77 0.54
C GLY A 138 8.21 8.28 0.30
N GLY A 139 7.97 7.36 -0.65
CA GLY A 139 6.65 6.74 -0.81
C GLY A 139 6.50 5.38 -0.13
N VAL A 140 5.29 4.82 -0.23
CA VAL A 140 4.97 3.46 0.18
C VAL A 140 4.80 2.62 -1.09
N TRP A 141 5.73 1.71 -1.32
CA TRP A 141 5.70 0.78 -2.45
C TRP A 141 5.51 -0.62 -1.89
N LEU A 142 4.34 -1.20 -2.08
CA LEU A 142 4.03 -2.53 -1.57
C LEU A 142 3.29 -3.40 -2.57
N SER A 143 3.36 -4.71 -2.35
CA SER A 143 2.53 -5.70 -3.04
C SER A 143 2.03 -6.73 -2.03
N VAL A 144 0.73 -7.05 -2.06
CA VAL A 144 0.09 -8.05 -1.18
C VAL A 144 -0.23 -9.28 -2.01
N ILE A 145 0.19 -10.45 -1.53
CA ILE A 145 -0.17 -11.74 -2.13
C ILE A 145 -1.45 -12.23 -1.49
N THR A 146 -2.43 -12.61 -2.29
CA THR A 146 -3.69 -13.21 -1.82
C THR A 146 -4.06 -14.42 -2.65
N ARG A 147 -4.82 -15.33 -2.04
CA ARG A 147 -5.42 -16.50 -2.70
C ARG A 147 -6.93 -16.41 -2.58
N PRO A 148 -7.62 -15.85 -3.58
CA PRO A 148 -9.08 -15.79 -3.59
C PRO A 148 -9.69 -17.19 -3.56
N ALA A 149 -10.89 -17.32 -3.00
CA ALA A 149 -11.68 -18.54 -3.14
C ALA A 149 -11.97 -18.83 -4.63
N ARG A 150 -12.06 -20.11 -4.99
CA ARG A 150 -12.33 -20.52 -6.37
C ARG A 150 -13.64 -19.90 -6.87
N GLY A 151 -13.58 -19.23 -8.02
CA GLY A 151 -14.73 -18.56 -8.64
C GLY A 151 -14.96 -17.10 -8.19
N GLY A 152 -14.13 -16.55 -7.30
CA GLY A 152 -14.22 -15.15 -6.89
C GLY A 152 -13.95 -14.15 -8.04
N PRO A 153 -14.62 -12.99 -8.08
CA PRO A 153 -14.50 -12.02 -9.17
C PRO A 153 -13.19 -11.22 -9.09
N ASN A 154 -12.19 -11.60 -9.90
CA ASN A 154 -10.90 -10.88 -9.97
C ASN A 154 -11.01 -9.45 -10.48
N THR A 155 -12.02 -9.17 -11.31
CA THR A 155 -12.22 -7.87 -11.95
C THR A 155 -12.66 -6.80 -10.96
N VAL A 156 -13.27 -7.19 -9.83
CA VAL A 156 -13.67 -6.29 -8.75
C VAL A 156 -12.51 -6.02 -7.78
N LEU A 157 -11.50 -6.90 -7.73
CA LEU A 157 -10.38 -6.79 -6.77
C LEU A 157 -9.60 -5.45 -6.84
N PRO A 158 -9.30 -4.87 -8.01
CA PRO A 158 -8.70 -3.53 -8.09
C PRO A 158 -9.59 -2.45 -7.45
N LEU A 159 -10.91 -2.53 -7.67
CA LEU A 159 -11.88 -1.58 -7.10
C LEU A 159 -11.96 -1.75 -5.58
N ALA A 160 -12.02 -2.99 -5.10
CA ALA A 160 -12.01 -3.33 -3.68
C ALA A 160 -10.75 -2.82 -2.97
N ALA A 161 -9.58 -3.03 -3.57
CA ALA A 161 -8.31 -2.51 -3.06
C ALA A 161 -8.29 -0.97 -3.06
N SER A 162 -8.94 -0.32 -4.03
CA SER A 162 -9.01 1.14 -4.09
C SER A 162 -9.91 1.74 -3.01
N VAL A 163 -11.04 1.10 -2.71
CA VAL A 163 -11.89 1.46 -1.57
C VAL A 163 -11.13 1.26 -0.27
N ALA A 164 -10.50 0.10 -0.07
CA ALA A 164 -9.72 -0.20 1.12
C ALA A 164 -8.59 0.82 1.36
N LEU A 165 -7.92 1.26 0.28
CA LEU A 165 -6.87 2.26 0.37
C LEU A 165 -7.42 3.67 0.66
N ALA A 166 -8.53 4.05 0.04
CA ALA A 166 -9.16 5.35 0.29
C ALA A 166 -9.64 5.46 1.75
N GLU A 167 -10.34 4.44 2.25
CA GLU A 167 -10.78 4.36 3.65
C GLU A 167 -9.58 4.38 4.62
N ALA A 168 -8.48 3.71 4.27
CA ALA A 168 -7.26 3.71 5.09
C ALA A 168 -6.56 5.06 5.15
N ILE A 169 -6.51 5.80 4.03
CA ILE A 169 -5.96 7.15 3.99
C ILE A 169 -6.85 8.10 4.82
N GLU A 170 -8.17 8.01 4.69
CA GLU A 170 -9.08 8.85 5.48
C GLU A 170 -8.95 8.56 6.98
N ALA A 171 -8.91 7.28 7.37
CA ALA A 171 -8.81 6.90 8.78
C ALA A 171 -7.47 7.30 9.42
N ALA A 172 -6.35 7.17 8.70
CA ALA A 172 -5.02 7.38 9.25
C ALA A 172 -4.51 8.83 9.09
N ALA A 173 -4.93 9.54 8.05
CA ALA A 173 -4.44 10.88 7.72
C ALA A 173 -5.52 11.97 7.72
N GLY A 174 -6.81 11.62 7.85
CA GLY A 174 -7.92 12.58 7.80
C GLY A 174 -8.15 13.20 6.41
N VAL A 175 -7.47 12.69 5.38
CA VAL A 175 -7.59 13.16 3.99
C VAL A 175 -8.64 12.34 3.27
N ARG A 176 -9.61 13.00 2.64
CA ARG A 176 -10.69 12.35 1.87
C ARG A 176 -10.28 12.17 0.40
N PRO A 177 -9.95 10.94 -0.05
CA PRO A 177 -9.52 10.72 -1.42
C PRO A 177 -10.72 10.48 -2.34
N GLU A 178 -10.54 10.77 -3.63
CA GLU A 178 -11.49 10.40 -4.67
C GLU A 178 -10.95 9.20 -5.47
N LEU A 179 -11.84 8.35 -5.95
CA LEU A 179 -11.50 7.21 -6.80
C LEU A 179 -11.74 7.56 -8.26
N LYS A 180 -10.71 7.37 -9.08
CA LYS A 180 -10.81 7.49 -10.53
C LYS A 180 -10.67 6.11 -11.15
N TRP A 181 -11.65 5.74 -11.97
CA TRP A 181 -11.63 4.46 -12.67
C TRP A 181 -10.37 4.34 -13.55
N PRO A 182 -9.75 3.15 -13.68
CA PRO A 182 -10.14 1.90 -13.01
C PRO A 182 -9.49 1.66 -11.64
N ASN A 183 -8.48 2.43 -11.25
CA ASN A 183 -7.55 2.01 -10.20
C ASN A 183 -6.71 3.15 -9.58
N ASP A 184 -7.10 4.39 -9.79
CA ASP A 184 -6.36 5.58 -9.35
C ASP A 184 -7.03 6.19 -8.11
N VAL A 185 -6.23 6.56 -7.12
CA VAL A 185 -6.68 7.32 -5.95
C VAL A 185 -6.15 8.74 -6.08
N LEU A 186 -7.04 9.72 -5.98
CA LEU A 186 -6.75 11.14 -6.15
C LEU A 186 -6.94 11.90 -4.84
N VAL A 187 -6.15 12.97 -4.67
CA VAL A 187 -6.34 13.99 -3.64
C VAL A 187 -6.20 15.34 -4.34
N ASN A 188 -7.19 16.22 -4.16
CA ASN A 188 -7.23 17.55 -4.79
C ASN A 188 -6.98 17.49 -6.32
N GLY A 189 -7.57 16.50 -7.00
CA GLY A 189 -7.42 16.27 -8.45
C GLY A 189 -6.06 15.68 -8.90
N GLY A 190 -5.08 15.55 -8.01
CA GLY A 190 -3.78 14.93 -8.31
C GLY A 190 -3.73 13.47 -7.88
N LYS A 191 -3.05 12.62 -8.67
CA LYS A 191 -2.92 11.19 -8.34
C LYS A 191 -1.97 10.98 -7.15
N VAL A 192 -2.51 10.46 -6.05
CA VAL A 192 -1.75 10.14 -4.83
C VAL A 192 -1.38 8.66 -4.77
N ALA A 193 -2.22 7.77 -5.30
CA ALA A 193 -1.90 6.35 -5.34
C ALA A 193 -2.43 5.65 -6.60
N GLY A 194 -1.88 4.47 -6.87
CA GLY A 194 -2.32 3.61 -7.96
C GLY A 194 -2.23 2.15 -7.56
N ILE A 195 -3.19 1.36 -8.06
CA ILE A 195 -3.32 -0.07 -7.76
C ILE A 195 -3.09 -0.89 -9.01
N LEU A 196 -2.30 -1.96 -8.90
CA LEU A 196 -2.06 -2.91 -9.96
C LEU A 196 -2.43 -4.30 -9.45
N VAL A 197 -3.20 -5.07 -10.22
CA VAL A 197 -3.53 -6.45 -9.86
C VAL A 197 -3.09 -7.34 -10.99
N ASP A 198 -2.24 -8.32 -10.67
CA ASP A 198 -1.89 -9.44 -11.53
C ASP A 198 -2.43 -10.72 -10.90
N ALA A 199 -3.06 -11.59 -11.69
CA ALA A 199 -3.59 -12.86 -11.23
C ALA A 199 -3.02 -14.03 -12.03
N SER A 200 -2.69 -15.12 -11.35
CA SER A 200 -2.36 -16.40 -11.96
C SER A 200 -3.62 -17.25 -12.03
N VAL A 201 -4.03 -17.60 -13.25
CA VAL A 201 -5.26 -18.36 -13.53
C VAL A 201 -4.89 -19.74 -14.02
N SER A 202 -5.47 -20.77 -13.41
CA SER A 202 -5.42 -22.17 -13.83
C SER A 202 -6.81 -22.64 -14.28
N PRO A 203 -6.96 -23.82 -14.90
CA PRO A 203 -8.27 -24.34 -15.31
C PRO A 203 -9.30 -24.44 -14.16
N GLY A 204 -8.85 -24.46 -12.90
CA GLY A 204 -9.71 -24.50 -11.71
C GLY A 204 -10.02 -23.12 -11.09
N GLY A 205 -9.63 -22.02 -11.73
CA GLY A 205 -9.81 -20.64 -11.25
C GLY A 205 -8.49 -19.93 -10.94
N VAL A 206 -8.53 -18.95 -10.04
CA VAL A 206 -7.34 -18.19 -9.66
C VAL A 206 -6.57 -18.90 -8.57
N ASP A 207 -5.29 -19.18 -8.84
CA ASP A 207 -4.40 -19.79 -7.86
C ASP A 207 -3.87 -18.75 -6.85
N HIS A 208 -3.62 -17.54 -7.34
CA HIS A 208 -3.24 -16.36 -6.56
C HIS A 208 -3.44 -15.06 -7.33
N ALA A 209 -3.58 -13.97 -6.59
CA ALA A 209 -3.46 -12.61 -7.09
C ALA A 209 -2.39 -11.84 -6.30
N VAL A 210 -1.74 -10.89 -6.97
CA VAL A 210 -0.79 -9.96 -6.39
C VAL A 210 -1.30 -8.54 -6.58
N ILE A 211 -1.58 -7.87 -5.48
CA ILE A 211 -2.13 -6.52 -5.43
C ILE A 211 -0.99 -5.55 -5.12
N GLY A 212 -0.46 -4.90 -6.14
CA GLY A 212 0.52 -3.83 -6.05
C GLY A 212 -0.13 -2.51 -5.71
N VAL A 213 0.44 -1.79 -4.75
CA VAL A 213 0.00 -0.46 -4.33
C VAL A 213 1.21 0.47 -4.26
N GLY A 214 1.12 1.57 -5.00
CA GLY A 214 2.07 2.67 -4.88
C GLY A 214 1.41 3.91 -4.32
N ILE A 215 1.92 4.44 -3.20
CA ILE A 215 1.41 5.64 -2.54
C ILE A 215 2.50 6.71 -2.53
N ASN A 216 2.19 7.86 -3.10
CA ASN A 216 2.99 9.08 -3.00
C ASN A 216 2.77 9.67 -1.60
N LEU A 217 3.68 9.35 -0.68
CA LEU A 217 3.58 9.80 0.70
C LEU A 217 4.41 11.08 0.90
N ASP A 218 5.73 10.97 0.93
CA ASP A 218 6.65 12.11 1.02
C ASP A 218 7.53 12.20 -0.23
N VAL A 219 6.91 12.52 -1.37
CA VAL A 219 7.59 12.62 -2.66
C VAL A 219 7.33 13.97 -3.31
N LYS A 220 8.26 14.41 -4.16
CA LYS A 220 8.13 15.65 -4.94
C LYS A 220 7.09 15.49 -6.06
N ALA A 221 5.80 15.64 -5.73
CA ALA A 221 4.68 15.46 -6.66
C ALA A 221 4.84 16.29 -7.94
N GLY A 222 5.29 17.54 -7.85
CA GLY A 222 5.53 18.38 -9.03
C GLY A 222 6.57 17.82 -10.00
N GLU A 223 7.60 17.11 -9.50
CA GLU A 223 8.58 16.44 -10.36
C GLU A 223 7.97 15.21 -11.05
N ILE A 224 7.16 14.43 -10.32
CA ILE A 224 6.41 13.31 -10.87
C ILE A 224 5.46 13.79 -11.98
N SER A 225 4.75 14.90 -11.74
CA SER A 225 3.86 15.50 -12.74
C SER A 225 4.60 15.88 -14.02
N ARG A 226 5.74 16.57 -13.91
CA ARG A 226 6.57 16.94 -15.08
C ARG A 226 7.07 15.71 -15.86
N ARG A 227 7.48 14.65 -15.17
CA ARG A 227 8.05 13.45 -15.81
C ARG A 227 7.02 12.53 -16.45
N THR A 228 5.78 12.57 -15.96
CA THR A 228 4.70 11.68 -16.43
C THR A 228 3.68 12.38 -17.32
N GLY A 229 3.69 13.72 -17.35
CA GLY A 229 2.68 14.53 -18.04
C GLY A 229 1.29 14.45 -17.39
N ARG A 230 1.17 13.91 -16.17
CA ARG A 230 -0.11 13.69 -15.48
C ARG A 230 -0.06 14.29 -14.08
N ALA A 231 -1.15 14.88 -13.62
CA ALA A 231 -1.23 15.45 -12.28
C ALA A 231 -0.97 14.39 -11.20
N ALA A 232 0.04 14.62 -10.37
CA ALA A 232 0.35 13.84 -9.17
C ALA A 232 0.15 14.68 -7.91
N ALA A 233 -0.21 14.01 -6.82
CA ALA A 233 -0.29 14.55 -5.46
C ALA A 233 0.57 13.69 -4.52
N SER A 234 0.84 14.21 -3.31
CA SER A 234 1.56 13.52 -2.25
C SER A 234 0.92 13.82 -0.90
N LEU A 235 0.98 12.89 0.06
CA LEU A 235 0.55 13.10 1.44
C LEU A 235 1.71 13.60 2.34
N SER A 236 2.51 14.56 1.86
CA SER A 236 3.77 14.94 2.53
C SER A 236 3.55 15.45 3.94
N ASP A 237 2.44 16.15 4.17
CA ASP A 237 2.05 16.66 5.50
C ASP A 237 1.59 15.56 6.48
N HIS A 238 1.49 14.31 6.00
CA HIS A 238 1.05 13.14 6.77
C HIS A 238 2.05 11.98 6.62
N ALA A 239 3.33 12.28 6.39
CA ALA A 239 4.36 11.27 6.15
C ALA A 239 4.59 10.32 7.35
N ASP A 240 4.30 10.80 8.56
CA ASP A 240 4.33 10.02 9.80
C ASP A 240 3.19 8.99 9.88
N ALA A 241 2.09 9.20 9.15
CA ALA A 241 0.96 8.27 9.07
C ALA A 241 1.26 7.02 8.22
N ALA A 242 2.43 6.89 7.58
CA ALA A 242 2.75 5.76 6.69
C ALA A 242 2.43 4.38 7.29
N PRO A 243 2.91 4.05 8.51
CA PRO A 243 2.65 2.75 9.10
C PRO A 243 1.15 2.55 9.38
N ALA A 244 0.45 3.60 9.83
CA ALA A 244 -0.98 3.56 10.10
C ALA A 244 -1.79 3.34 8.82
N ILE A 245 -1.50 4.08 7.74
CA ILE A 245 -2.13 3.88 6.42
C ILE A 245 -1.95 2.43 5.95
N VAL A 246 -0.74 1.86 6.08
CA VAL A 246 -0.50 0.47 5.67
C VAL A 246 -1.28 -0.51 6.54
N ARG A 247 -1.33 -0.32 7.87
CA ARG A 247 -2.11 -1.19 8.77
C ARG A 247 -3.59 -1.16 8.46
N GLU A 248 -4.16 0.04 8.31
CA GLU A 248 -5.57 0.22 7.99
C GLU A 248 -5.89 -0.36 6.61
N PHE A 249 -5.00 -0.16 5.62
CA PHE A 249 -5.15 -0.74 4.30
C PHE A 249 -5.17 -2.26 4.35
N LEU A 250 -4.24 -2.90 5.07
CA LEU A 250 -4.20 -4.37 5.17
C LEU A 250 -5.44 -4.92 5.89
N SER A 251 -5.92 -4.25 6.92
CA SER A 251 -7.15 -4.61 7.63
C SER A 251 -8.40 -4.46 6.75
N ALA A 252 -8.51 -3.33 6.03
CA ALA A 252 -9.62 -3.09 5.11
C ALA A 252 -9.59 -4.04 3.91
N LEU A 253 -8.39 -4.31 3.36
CA LEU A 253 -8.20 -5.24 2.26
C LEU A 253 -8.57 -6.67 2.65
N GLU A 254 -8.19 -7.13 3.84
CA GLU A 254 -8.56 -8.47 4.32
C GLU A 254 -10.08 -8.62 4.41
N ARG A 255 -10.77 -7.64 5.00
CA ARG A 255 -12.25 -7.61 5.04
C ARG A 255 -12.86 -7.58 3.65
N ALA A 256 -12.28 -6.82 2.73
CA ALA A 256 -12.77 -6.73 1.35
C ALA A 256 -12.60 -8.06 0.61
N THR A 257 -11.46 -8.73 0.76
CA THR A 257 -11.24 -10.05 0.16
C THR A 257 -12.15 -11.12 0.76
N ASP A 258 -12.35 -11.11 2.08
CA ASP A 258 -13.29 -12.03 2.74
C ASP A 258 -14.73 -11.84 2.22
N SER A 259 -15.16 -10.58 2.03
CA SER A 259 -16.47 -10.25 1.46
C SER A 259 -16.60 -10.75 0.02
N LEU A 260 -15.57 -10.58 -0.80
CA LEU A 260 -15.57 -11.06 -2.19
C LEU A 260 -15.61 -12.59 -2.26
N ASP A 261 -14.86 -13.28 -1.39
CA ASP A 261 -14.87 -14.73 -1.29
C ASP A 261 -16.24 -15.27 -0.82
N ALA A 262 -16.98 -14.49 -0.04
CA ALA A 262 -18.37 -14.76 0.35
C ALA A 262 -19.41 -14.33 -0.70
N GLY A 263 -19.01 -13.86 -1.88
CA GLY A 263 -19.90 -13.41 -2.96
C GLY A 263 -20.44 -11.98 -2.81
N GLY A 264 -19.97 -11.22 -1.81
CA GLY A 264 -20.42 -9.86 -1.51
C GLY A 264 -19.60 -8.77 -2.21
N SER A 265 -19.88 -8.49 -3.48
CA SER A 265 -19.30 -7.35 -4.21
C SER A 265 -20.13 -6.06 -4.13
N ALA A 266 -21.45 -6.17 -3.92
CA ALA A 266 -22.37 -5.03 -3.99
C ALA A 266 -22.02 -3.88 -3.03
N GLY A 267 -21.69 -4.19 -1.78
CA GLY A 267 -21.30 -3.17 -0.78
C GLY A 267 -19.95 -2.51 -1.09
N ILE A 268 -19.05 -3.20 -1.78
CA ILE A 268 -17.78 -2.64 -2.25
C ILE A 268 -18.03 -1.68 -3.42
N LEU A 269 -18.84 -2.10 -4.39
CA LEU A 269 -19.14 -1.29 -5.58
C LEU A 269 -19.97 -0.05 -5.23
N SER A 270 -20.89 -0.15 -4.27
CA SER A 270 -21.63 1.00 -3.73
C SER A 270 -20.69 2.04 -3.12
N ARG A 271 -19.76 1.61 -2.25
CA ARG A 271 -18.73 2.48 -1.68
C ARG A 271 -17.81 3.07 -2.74
N TRP A 272 -17.36 2.26 -3.68
CA TRP A 272 -16.52 2.72 -4.79
C TRP A 272 -17.23 3.83 -5.60
N THR A 273 -18.53 3.64 -5.88
CA THR A 273 -19.36 4.61 -6.60
C THR A 273 -19.50 5.91 -5.82
N GLY A 274 -19.73 5.84 -4.50
CA GLY A 274 -19.82 7.01 -3.63
C GLY A 274 -18.53 7.83 -3.54
N LEU A 275 -17.37 7.18 -3.71
CA LEU A 275 -16.05 7.83 -3.75
C LEU A 275 -15.63 8.23 -5.18
N SER A 276 -16.42 7.91 -6.20
CA SER A 276 -16.00 8.04 -7.59
C SER A 276 -16.06 9.49 -8.07
N CYS A 277 -14.96 10.01 -8.60
CA CYS A 277 -14.95 11.24 -9.39
C CYS A 277 -15.28 11.00 -10.87
N THR A 278 -15.44 9.73 -11.28
CA THR A 278 -15.68 9.32 -12.67
C THR A 278 -17.17 9.20 -12.99
N VAL A 279 -17.95 8.57 -12.10
CA VAL A 279 -19.38 8.34 -12.32
C VAL A 279 -20.15 9.67 -12.40
N GLY A 280 -21.08 9.76 -13.33
CA GLY A 280 -21.88 10.95 -13.63
C GLY A 280 -21.23 11.94 -14.60
N ARG A 281 -19.96 11.75 -14.97
CA ARG A 281 -19.20 12.64 -15.87
C ARG A 281 -19.16 12.13 -17.31
N ASN A 282 -18.99 13.05 -18.26
CA ASN A 282 -18.63 12.70 -19.63
C ASN A 282 -17.14 12.38 -19.68
N ILE A 283 -16.81 11.19 -20.18
CA ILE A 283 -15.44 10.70 -20.23
C ILE A 283 -15.13 10.06 -21.57
N SER A 284 -13.83 9.96 -21.86
CA SER A 284 -13.27 9.17 -22.94
C SER A 284 -12.43 8.04 -22.34
N VAL A 285 -12.68 6.81 -22.75
CA VAL A 285 -11.92 5.63 -22.30
C VAL A 285 -11.23 5.01 -23.49
N GLU A 286 -9.91 4.95 -23.44
CA GLU A 286 -9.10 4.22 -24.41
C GLU A 286 -9.08 2.74 -24.04
N THR A 287 -9.52 1.89 -24.98
CA THR A 287 -9.58 0.43 -24.83
C THR A 287 -8.73 -0.23 -25.92
N GLY A 288 -8.48 -1.53 -25.80
CA GLY A 288 -7.78 -2.29 -26.86
C GLY A 288 -8.53 -2.29 -28.20
N GLY A 289 -9.84 -2.04 -28.20
CA GLY A 289 -10.68 -1.93 -29.40
C GLY A 289 -10.91 -0.49 -29.89
N GLY A 290 -10.19 0.49 -29.34
CA GLY A 290 -10.35 1.92 -29.65
C GLY A 290 -10.98 2.74 -28.53
N THR A 291 -11.24 4.02 -28.80
CA THR A 291 -11.78 4.96 -27.81
C THR A 291 -13.31 4.87 -27.73
N VAL A 292 -13.83 4.73 -26.52
CA VAL A 292 -15.27 4.83 -26.20
C VAL A 292 -15.52 6.15 -25.49
N ARG A 293 -16.47 6.95 -25.98
CA ARG A 293 -16.84 8.24 -25.38
C ARG A 293 -18.29 8.21 -24.94
N GLY A 294 -18.57 8.71 -23.74
CA GLY A 294 -19.92 8.74 -23.22
C GLY A 294 -19.98 9.23 -21.78
N ARG A 295 -21.20 9.30 -21.24
CA ARG A 295 -21.42 9.62 -19.83
C ARG A 295 -21.28 8.36 -18.99
N ALA A 296 -20.40 8.37 -17.98
CA ALA A 296 -20.28 7.28 -17.04
C ALA A 296 -21.54 7.18 -16.17
N LEU A 297 -22.24 6.06 -16.25
CA LEU A 297 -23.51 5.84 -15.54
C LEU A 297 -23.31 5.17 -14.19
N CYS A 298 -22.59 4.05 -14.19
CA CYS A 298 -22.39 3.21 -13.01
C CYS A 298 -21.24 2.22 -13.25
N VAL A 299 -20.94 1.43 -12.23
CA VAL A 299 -20.10 0.24 -12.33
C VAL A 299 -20.99 -0.99 -12.14
N ASP A 300 -20.95 -1.91 -13.09
CA ASP A 300 -21.70 -3.18 -13.04
C ASP A 300 -21.18 -4.11 -11.93
N PRO A 301 -21.94 -5.16 -11.54
CA PRO A 301 -21.55 -6.11 -10.49
C PRO A 301 -20.21 -6.81 -10.71
N ASP A 302 -19.73 -6.89 -11.95
CA ASP A 302 -18.43 -7.46 -12.33
C ASP A 302 -17.29 -6.42 -12.38
N GLY A 303 -17.57 -5.16 -12.05
CA GLY A 303 -16.58 -4.07 -12.05
C GLY A 303 -16.45 -3.33 -13.39
N ALA A 304 -17.23 -3.69 -14.41
CA ALA A 304 -17.21 -2.99 -15.70
C ALA A 304 -17.84 -1.59 -15.58
N LEU A 305 -17.19 -0.59 -16.17
CA LEU A 305 -17.75 0.77 -16.24
C LEU A 305 -18.82 0.82 -17.35
N VAL A 306 -20.00 1.33 -17.04
CA VAL A 306 -21.09 1.48 -18.00
C VAL A 306 -21.14 2.91 -18.50
N LEU A 307 -21.07 3.10 -19.81
CA LEU A 307 -21.14 4.39 -20.49
C LEU A 307 -22.44 4.52 -21.29
N ASP A 308 -23.08 5.67 -21.21
CA ASP A 308 -24.11 6.11 -22.15
C ASP A 308 -23.45 6.82 -23.34
N CYS A 309 -23.53 6.19 -24.52
CA CYS A 309 -22.95 6.66 -25.77
C CYS A 309 -24.08 7.13 -26.70
N ASN A 310 -24.74 8.25 -26.38
CA ASN A 310 -25.87 8.81 -27.12
C ASN A 310 -27.11 7.89 -27.16
N GLY A 311 -27.47 7.28 -26.02
CA GLY A 311 -28.59 6.35 -25.88
C GLY A 311 -28.15 4.89 -25.87
N ASP A 312 -26.98 4.58 -26.43
CA ASP A 312 -26.44 3.22 -26.43
C ASP A 312 -25.59 2.95 -25.19
N ARG A 313 -25.97 1.94 -24.40
CA ARG A 313 -25.17 1.51 -23.25
C ARG A 313 -24.00 0.64 -23.69
N ARG A 314 -22.78 1.07 -23.35
CA ARG A 314 -21.55 0.30 -23.59
C ARG A 314 -20.85 -0.04 -22.28
N ARG A 315 -20.42 -1.30 -22.16
CA ARG A 315 -19.69 -1.81 -21.00
C ARG A 315 -18.20 -1.81 -21.29
N VAL A 316 -17.39 -1.28 -20.36
CA VAL A 316 -15.93 -1.22 -20.48
C VAL A 316 -15.29 -1.95 -19.29
N VAL A 317 -14.72 -3.12 -19.56
CA VAL A 317 -14.07 -3.97 -18.54
C VAL A 317 -12.63 -3.52 -18.26
N SER A 318 -11.96 -2.97 -19.28
CA SER A 318 -10.58 -2.48 -19.16
C SER A 318 -10.32 -1.35 -20.14
N GLY A 319 -9.57 -0.36 -19.67
CA GLY A 319 -9.16 0.80 -20.42
C GLY A 319 -8.41 1.79 -19.53
N ASP A 320 -8.10 2.95 -20.09
CA ASP A 320 -7.57 4.11 -19.38
C ASP A 320 -8.40 5.35 -19.74
N LEU A 321 -8.70 6.19 -18.76
CA LEU A 321 -9.33 7.48 -19.02
C LEU A 321 -8.33 8.39 -19.74
N VAL A 322 -8.76 8.94 -20.85
CA VAL A 322 -8.04 9.98 -21.59
C VAL A 322 -8.74 11.33 -21.39
N PRO A 323 -7.99 12.45 -21.38
CA PRO A 323 -8.55 13.79 -21.31
C PRO A 323 -9.60 14.06 -22.38
#